data_AF-K2EHB3-F1
#
_entry.id   AF-K2EHB3-F1
#
_cell.length_a   1.000
_cell.length_b   1.000
_cell.length_c   1.000
_cell.angle_alpha   90.00
_cell.angle_beta   90.00
_cell.angle_gamma   90.00
#
_symmetry.space_group_name_H-M   'P 1'
#
loop_
_entity.id
_entity.type
_entity.pdbx_description
1 polymer ?
#
loop_
_entity_poly.entity_id
_entity_poly.type
_entity_poly.pdbx_seq_one_letter_code
_entity_poly.pdbx_strand_id
1 'polypeptide(L)'
;MLLKLKKEEFDIAKSCLEVNNLKRKQVEAIDIKLKLLLDSYLDQIIDKDVFQEKKFQLVSQKKTFEEQIIYNKKHQGSWIEPMKNWISEATEVEQVVKSADLELKKVLTVKIFGSNLFLENKIVRGDGKKSWSCAFV
;
A
#
# COMPACT_ATOMS: atom_id res chain seq x y z
N MET A 1 13.14 -7.27 -15.28
CA MET A 1 12.28 -6.48 -14.38
C MET A 1 11.37 -7.35 -13.54
N LEU A 2 10.66 -8.34 -14.12
CA LEU A 2 9.80 -9.27 -13.37
C LEU A 2 10.49 -10.03 -12.22
N LEU A 3 11.76 -10.42 -12.40
CA LEU A 3 12.54 -11.06 -11.33
C LEU A 3 12.89 -10.12 -10.17
N LYS A 4 12.96 -8.80 -10.41
CA LYS A 4 13.16 -7.81 -9.35
C LYS A 4 11.86 -7.58 -8.58
N LEU A 5 10.74 -7.47 -9.30
CA LEU A 5 9.40 -7.39 -8.71
C LEU A 5 9.09 -8.56 -7.77
N LYS A 6 9.39 -9.79 -8.19
CA LYS A 6 9.20 -10.97 -7.33
C LYS A 6 10.04 -10.93 -6.04
N LYS A 7 11.23 -10.32 -6.09
CA LYS A 7 12.07 -10.14 -4.90
C LYS A 7 11.48 -9.06 -4.00
N GLU A 8 11.03 -7.94 -4.58
CA GLU A 8 10.37 -6.86 -3.84
C GLU A 8 9.07 -7.34 -3.18
N GLU A 9 8.24 -8.13 -3.87
CA GLU A 9 7.07 -8.82 -3.32
C GLU A 9 7.43 -9.64 -2.07
N PHE A 10 8.51 -10.44 -2.17
CA PHE A 10 8.99 -11.27 -1.08
C PHE A 10 9.52 -10.43 0.10
N ASP A 11 10.28 -9.37 -0.18
CA ASP A 11 10.83 -8.48 0.84
C ASP A 11 9.72 -7.68 1.55
N ILE A 12 8.69 -7.23 0.82
CA ILE A 12 7.50 -6.57 1.36
C ILE A 12 6.70 -7.54 2.24
N ALA A 13 6.51 -8.78 1.77
CA ALA A 13 5.86 -9.81 2.57
C ALA A 13 6.59 -10.05 3.88
N LYS A 14 7.91 -10.21 3.83
CA LYS A 14 8.75 -10.43 5.02
C LYS A 14 8.70 -9.23 5.98
N SER A 15 8.88 -8.01 5.47
CA SER A 15 8.82 -6.79 6.27
C SER A 15 7.45 -6.59 6.92
N CYS A 16 6.36 -6.87 6.20
CA CYS A 16 5.01 -6.75 6.74
C CYS A 16 4.74 -7.79 7.84
N LEU A 17 5.21 -9.03 7.67
CA LEU A 17 5.13 -10.05 8.72
C LEU A 17 5.86 -9.60 9.98
N GLU A 18 7.04 -9.01 9.83
CA GLU A 18 7.83 -8.50 10.94
C GLU A 18 7.13 -7.34 11.67
N VAL A 19 6.61 -6.35 10.93
CA VAL A 19 5.83 -5.25 11.49
C VAL A 19 4.56 -5.75 12.22
N ASN A 20 3.85 -6.73 11.64
CA ASN A 20 2.67 -7.31 12.27
C ASN A 20 3.02 -8.08 13.55
N ASN A 21 4.14 -8.81 13.55
CA ASN A 21 4.63 -9.52 14.74
C ASN A 21 5.01 -8.54 15.86
N LEU A 22 5.66 -7.42 15.53
CA LEU A 22 5.95 -6.37 16.51
C LEU A 22 4.68 -5.77 17.12
N LYS A 23 3.67 -5.46 16.29
CA LYS A 23 2.38 -4.95 16.78
C LYS A 23 1.63 -5.98 17.64
N ARG A 24 1.68 -7.27 17.29
CA ARG A 24 1.11 -8.34 18.13
C ARG A 24 1.76 -8.40 19.50
N LYS A 25 3.09 -8.33 19.60
CA LYS A 25 3.80 -8.27 20.87
C LYS A 25 3.41 -7.04 21.69
N GLN A 26 3.17 -5.89 21.05
CA GLN A 26 2.69 -4.69 21.73
C GLN A 26 1.27 -4.87 22.29
N VAL A 27 0.38 -5.53 21.55
CA VAL A 27 -0.97 -5.88 22.02
C VAL A 27 -0.89 -6.84 23.21
N GLU A 28 -0.06 -7.88 23.14
CA GLU A 28 0.18 -8.80 24.26
C GLU A 28 0.70 -8.07 25.51
N ALA A 29 1.64 -7.14 25.33
CA ALA A 29 2.14 -6.32 26.44
C ALA A 29 1.05 -5.42 27.05
N ILE A 30 0.12 -4.89 26.24
CA ILE A 30 -1.05 -4.16 26.73
C ILE A 30 -2.00 -5.09 27.49
N ASP A 31 -2.22 -6.30 27.00
CA ASP A 31 -3.07 -7.29 27.68
C ASP A 31 -2.49 -7.70 29.03
N ILE A 32 -1.17 -7.84 29.15
CA ILE A 32 -0.49 -8.06 30.44
C ILE A 32 -0.68 -6.85 31.37
N LYS A 33 -0.53 -5.63 30.86
CA LYS A 33 -0.77 -4.40 31.65
C LYS A 33 -2.21 -4.28 32.12
N LEU A 34 -3.19 -4.68 31.30
CA LEU A 34 -4.61 -4.70 31.66
C LEU A 34 -4.90 -5.72 32.76
N LYS A 35 -4.28 -6.92 32.70
CA LYS A 35 -4.39 -7.92 33.77
C LYS A 35 -3.80 -7.40 35.08
N LEU A 36 -2.57 -6.85 35.05
CA LEU A 36 -1.93 -6.28 36.24
C LEU A 36 -2.73 -5.10 36.83
N LEU A 37 -3.32 -4.25 35.97
CA LEU A 37 -4.18 -3.15 36.40
C LEU A 37 -5.44 -3.67 37.11
N LEU A 38 -6.00 -4.78 36.63
CA LEU A 38 -7.16 -5.43 37.25
C LEU A 38 -6.80 -6.08 38.58
N ASP A 39 -5.68 -6.80 38.65
CA ASP A 39 -5.17 -7.42 39.88
C ASP A 39 -4.88 -6.35 40.95
N SER A 40 -4.23 -5.25 40.58
CA SER A 40 -3.95 -4.12 41.48
C SER A 40 -5.22 -3.38 41.96
N TYR A 41 -6.30 -3.40 41.17
CA TYR A 41 -7.60 -2.87 41.60
C TYR A 41 -8.28 -3.81 42.60
N LEU A 42 -8.17 -5.13 42.40
CA LEU A 42 -8.68 -6.13 43.34
C LEU A 42 -7.98 -6.06 44.69
N ASP A 43 -6.67 -5.77 44.71
CA ASP A 43 -5.88 -5.55 45.93
C ASP A 43 -6.17 -4.18 46.61
N GLN A 44 -7.15 -3.41 46.11
CA GLN A 44 -7.53 -2.07 46.60
C GLN A 44 -6.41 -1.01 46.59
N ILE A 45 -5.37 -1.20 45.79
CA ILE A 45 -4.23 -0.28 45.72
C ILE A 45 -4.59 1.00 44.92
N ILE A 46 -5.64 0.94 44.10
CA ILE A 46 -6.01 1.98 43.13
C ILE A 46 -7.51 2.29 43.24
N ASP A 47 -7.86 3.59 43.22
CA ASP A 47 -9.24 4.06 43.15
C ASP A 47 -9.93 3.73 41.81
N LYS A 48 -11.26 3.60 41.87
CA LYS A 48 -12.11 3.27 40.71
C LYS A 48 -11.95 4.26 39.55
N ASP A 49 -11.81 5.55 39.84
CA ASP A 49 -11.70 6.59 38.81
C ASP A 49 -10.36 6.49 38.05
N VAL A 50 -9.26 6.27 38.79
CA VAL A 50 -7.92 6.06 38.21
C VAL A 50 -7.87 4.77 37.38
N PHE A 51 -8.58 3.72 37.82
CA PHE A 51 -8.72 2.47 37.05
C PHE A 51 -9.45 2.70 35.73
N GLN A 52 -10.57 3.43 35.74
CA GLN A 52 -11.35 3.71 34.53
C GLN A 52 -10.56 4.51 33.49
N GLU A 53 -9.83 5.53 33.93
CA GLU A 53 -9.01 6.36 33.04
C GLU A 53 -7.89 5.53 32.39
N LYS A 54 -7.11 4.80 33.20
CA LYS A 54 -6.02 3.95 32.68
C LYS A 54 -6.54 2.83 31.77
N LYS A 55 -7.69 2.23 32.11
CA LYS A 55 -8.33 1.21 31.27
C LYS A 55 -8.72 1.81 29.92
N PHE A 56 -9.34 2.98 29.90
CA PHE A 56 -9.73 3.65 28.65
C PHE A 56 -8.52 3.94 27.76
N GLN A 57 -7.44 4.47 28.34
CA GLN A 57 -6.19 4.74 27.62
C GLN A 57 -5.59 3.46 27.01
N LEU A 58 -5.49 2.38 27.79
CA LEU A 58 -4.94 1.10 27.33
C LEU A 58 -5.81 0.44 26.24
N VAL A 59 -7.13 0.46 26.42
CA VAL A 59 -8.07 -0.08 25.42
C VAL A 59 -8.04 0.74 24.12
N SER A 60 -7.95 2.07 24.22
CA SER A 60 -7.80 2.93 23.05
C SER A 60 -6.52 2.62 22.28
N GLN A 61 -5.38 2.49 22.98
CA GLN A 61 -4.11 2.12 22.35
C GLN A 61 -4.17 0.75 21.68
N LYS A 62 -4.78 -0.25 22.33
CA LYS A 62 -5.00 -1.58 21.74
C LYS A 62 -5.78 -1.49 20.44
N LYS A 63 -6.89 -0.73 20.44
CA LYS A 63 -7.73 -0.53 19.25
C LYS A 63 -6.95 0.14 18.12
N THR A 64 -6.14 1.17 18.42
CA THR A 64 -5.27 1.81 17.43
C THR A 64 -4.31 0.81 16.79
N PHE A 65 -3.68 -0.07 17.58
CA PHE A 65 -2.77 -1.08 17.04
C PHE A 65 -3.49 -2.12 16.16
N GLU A 66 -4.68 -2.56 16.55
CA GLU A 66 -5.52 -3.46 15.75
C GLU A 66 -5.93 -2.83 14.41
N GLU A 67 -6.39 -1.58 14.43
CA GLU A 67 -6.73 -0.81 13.24
C GLU A 67 -5.52 -0.67 12.30
N GLN A 68 -4.34 -0.38 12.84
CA GLN A 68 -3.14 -0.30 12.03
C GLN A 68 -2.71 -1.65 11.44
N ILE A 69 -2.99 -2.77 12.10
CA ILE A 69 -2.75 -4.11 11.53
C ILE A 69 -3.69 -4.34 10.35
N ILE A 70 -4.97 -3.98 10.48
CA ILE A 70 -5.97 -4.10 9.41
C ILE A 70 -5.59 -3.19 8.22
N TYR A 71 -5.23 -1.95 8.50
CA TYR A 71 -4.77 -0.99 7.49
C TYR A 71 -3.55 -1.53 6.74
N ASN A 72 -2.53 -1.98 7.47
CA ASN A 72 -1.31 -2.52 6.86
C ASN A 72 -1.62 -3.75 5.98
N LYS A 73 -2.51 -4.65 6.41
CA LYS A 73 -2.92 -5.81 5.60
C LYS A 73 -3.64 -5.39 4.31
N LYS A 74 -4.51 -4.38 4.38
CA LYS A 74 -5.31 -3.93 3.23
C LYS A 74 -4.48 -3.17 2.20
N HIS A 75 -3.51 -2.37 2.65
CA HIS A 75 -2.68 -1.53 1.78
C HIS A 75 -1.33 -2.17 1.44
N GLN A 76 -1.08 -3.40 1.89
CA GLN A 76 0.16 -4.11 1.59
C GLN A 76 0.26 -4.38 0.08
N GLY A 77 1.32 -3.87 -0.55
CA GLY A 77 1.64 -4.21 -1.93
C GLY A 77 0.60 -3.74 -2.95
N SER A 78 -0.23 -2.75 -2.62
CA SER A 78 -1.25 -2.21 -3.54
C SER A 78 -0.64 -1.69 -4.86
N TRP A 79 0.64 -1.32 -4.85
CA TRP A 79 1.39 -0.84 -6.02
C TRP A 79 2.00 -1.95 -6.88
N ILE A 80 2.05 -3.19 -6.38
CA ILE A 80 2.67 -4.33 -7.08
C ILE A 80 1.83 -4.74 -8.29
N GLU A 81 0.51 -4.86 -8.11
CA GLU A 81 -0.43 -5.21 -9.20
C GLU A 81 -0.40 -4.14 -10.32
N PRO A 82 -0.51 -2.82 -10.02
CA PRO A 82 -0.32 -1.76 -11.01
C PRO A 82 1.04 -1.82 -11.71
N MET A 83 2.13 -2.10 -11.00
CA MET A 83 3.46 -2.15 -11.60
C MET A 83 3.62 -3.34 -12.56
N LYS A 84 3.05 -4.50 -12.21
CA LYS A 84 3.03 -5.67 -13.09
C LYS A 84 2.27 -5.36 -14.37
N ASN A 85 1.09 -4.76 -14.26
CA ASN A 85 0.29 -4.34 -15.41
C ASN A 85 1.05 -3.33 -16.28
N TRP A 86 1.73 -2.38 -15.67
CA TRP A 86 2.53 -1.39 -16.40
C TRP A 86 3.68 -2.04 -17.20
N ILE A 87 4.39 -3.01 -16.64
CA ILE A 87 5.46 -3.72 -17.36
C ILE A 87 4.88 -4.49 -18.55
N SER A 88 3.74 -5.17 -18.36
CA SER A 88 3.05 -5.86 -19.46
C SER A 88 2.64 -4.89 -20.56
N GLU A 89 1.99 -3.78 -20.21
CA GLU A 89 1.62 -2.73 -21.18
C GLU A 89 2.84 -2.16 -21.92
N ALA A 90 3.96 -1.94 -21.22
CA ALA A 90 5.19 -1.45 -21.84
C ALA A 90 5.76 -2.46 -22.85
N THR A 91 5.75 -3.77 -22.53
CA THR A 91 6.19 -4.81 -23.46
C THR A 91 5.27 -4.95 -24.68
N GLU A 92 3.96 -4.79 -24.50
CA GLU A 92 2.98 -4.78 -25.60
C GLU A 92 3.21 -3.58 -26.53
N VAL A 93 3.45 -2.39 -25.98
CA VAL A 93 3.75 -1.19 -26.77
C VAL A 93 5.01 -1.40 -27.61
N GLU A 94 6.08 -1.96 -27.03
CA GLU A 94 7.31 -2.26 -27.78
C GLU A 94 7.07 -3.24 -28.92
N GLN A 95 6.26 -4.29 -28.71
CA GLN A 95 5.90 -5.26 -29.73
C GLN A 95 5.07 -4.63 -30.86
N VAL A 96 4.09 -3.79 -30.53
CA VAL A 96 3.25 -3.11 -31.52
C VAL A 96 4.02 -2.07 -32.32
N VAL A 97 4.97 -1.35 -31.70
CA VAL A 97 5.86 -0.44 -32.44
C VAL A 97 6.69 -1.19 -33.48
N LYS A 98 7.18 -2.39 -33.13
CA LYS A 98 7.92 -3.27 -34.05
C LYS A 98 7.03 -3.90 -35.13
N SER A 99 5.75 -4.13 -34.84
CA SER A 99 4.78 -4.64 -35.82
C SER A 99 4.44 -3.61 -36.90
N ALA A 100 4.03 -4.08 -38.09
CA ALA A 100 3.65 -3.22 -39.22
C ALA A 100 2.21 -2.68 -39.13
N ASP A 101 1.43 -3.09 -38.12
CA ASP A 101 0.01 -2.78 -38.02
C ASP A 101 -0.25 -1.32 -37.62
N LEU A 102 -0.68 -0.51 -38.60
CA LEU A 102 -0.92 0.92 -38.43
C LEU A 102 -2.10 1.21 -37.48
N GLU A 103 -3.12 0.37 -37.48
CA GLU A 103 -4.31 0.53 -36.64
C GLU A 103 -3.98 0.33 -35.14
N LEU A 104 -3.12 -0.64 -34.82
CA LEU A 104 -2.67 -0.86 -33.43
C LEU A 104 -1.83 0.32 -32.93
N LYS A 105 -1.01 0.93 -33.79
CA LYS A 105 -0.24 2.14 -33.45
C LYS A 105 -1.14 3.35 -33.20
N LYS A 106 -2.22 3.51 -33.98
CA LYS A 106 -3.24 4.56 -33.75
C LYS A 106 -3.93 4.37 -32.40
N VAL A 107 -4.37 3.14 -32.08
CA VAL A 107 -5.02 2.85 -30.80
C VAL A 107 -4.07 3.12 -29.62
N LEU A 108 -2.80 2.73 -29.72
CA LEU A 108 -1.82 2.99 -28.67
C LEU A 108 -1.49 4.47 -28.49
N THR A 109 -1.33 5.22 -29.58
CA THR A 109 -1.06 6.67 -29.49
C THR A 109 -2.21 7.41 -28.83
N VAL A 110 -3.46 7.06 -29.15
CA VAL A 110 -4.64 7.59 -28.43
C VAL A 110 -4.66 7.14 -26.96
N LYS A 111 -4.26 5.91 -26.62
CA LYS A 111 -4.20 5.43 -25.22
C LYS A 111 -3.15 6.16 -24.37
N ILE A 112 -1.99 6.50 -24.95
CA ILE A 112 -0.85 7.11 -24.24
C ILE A 112 -1.00 8.64 -24.13
N PHE A 113 -1.29 9.30 -25.25
CA PHE A 113 -1.35 10.76 -25.36
C PHE A 113 -2.77 11.33 -25.20
N GLY A 114 -3.79 10.49 -25.36
CA GLY A 114 -5.18 10.93 -25.42
C GLY A 114 -5.52 11.64 -26.74
N SER A 115 -6.64 12.36 -26.74
CA SER A 115 -7.12 13.13 -27.89
C SER A 115 -6.42 14.48 -28.08
N ASN A 116 -5.63 14.93 -27.11
CA ASN A 116 -5.03 16.26 -27.08
C ASN A 116 -3.61 16.23 -27.65
N LEU A 117 -3.50 15.95 -28.95
CA LEU A 117 -2.25 16.10 -29.69
C LEU A 117 -2.14 17.55 -30.19
N PHE A 118 -0.94 18.12 -30.17
CA PHE A 118 -0.68 19.46 -30.68
C PHE A 118 0.43 19.44 -31.72
N LEU A 119 0.40 20.42 -32.63
CA LEU A 119 1.40 20.56 -33.68
C LEU A 119 2.44 21.60 -33.26
N GLU A 120 3.70 21.19 -33.27
CA GLU A 120 4.83 22.07 -32.99
C GLU A 120 5.89 21.88 -34.07
N ASN A 121 6.33 22.96 -34.72
CA ASN A 121 7.37 22.94 -35.75
C ASN A 121 7.11 21.90 -36.87
N LYS A 122 5.87 21.82 -37.36
CA LYS A 122 5.39 20.84 -38.36
C LYS A 122 5.46 19.37 -37.93
N ILE A 123 5.64 19.10 -36.64
CA ILE A 123 5.65 17.76 -36.06
C ILE A 123 4.44 17.63 -35.13
N VAL A 124 3.69 16.53 -35.23
CA VAL A 124 2.63 16.21 -34.27
C VAL A 124 3.28 15.70 -32.98
N ARG A 125 3.00 16.37 -31.87
CA ARG A 125 3.46 16.03 -30.53
C ARG A 125 2.25 15.76 -29.64
N GLY A 126 2.47 15.00 -28.57
CA GLY A 126 1.46 14.74 -27.56
C GLY A 126 2.09 14.75 -26.18
N ASP A 127 1.39 15.32 -25.21
CA ASP A 127 1.73 15.15 -23.80
C ASP A 127 1.13 13.84 -23.31
N GLY A 128 1.96 12.95 -22.78
CA GLY A 128 1.50 11.68 -22.24
C GLY A 128 0.62 11.89 -21.01
N LYS A 129 -0.71 11.83 -21.18
CA LYS A 129 -1.66 11.90 -20.05
C LYS A 129 -1.45 10.76 -19.04
N LYS A 130 -1.01 9.60 -19.53
CA LYS A 130 -0.63 8.42 -18.73
C LYS A 130 0.89 8.27 -18.65
N SER A 131 1.61 9.35 -18.34
CA SER A 131 3.05 9.21 -18.20
C SER A 131 3.37 8.28 -17.01
N TRP A 132 2.87 8.54 -15.79
CA TRP A 132 3.26 7.80 -14.56
C TRP A 132 2.18 7.76 -13.44
N SER A 133 0.93 8.21 -13.69
CA SER A 133 -0.04 8.61 -12.65
C SER A 133 -0.71 7.48 -11.81
N CYS A 134 -0.09 6.31 -11.70
CA CYS A 134 -0.47 5.30 -10.69
C CYS A 134 0.65 5.04 -9.67
N ALA A 135 1.69 5.88 -9.63
CA ALA A 135 2.78 5.72 -8.66
C ALA A 135 2.28 5.62 -7.21
N PHE A 136 1.19 6.30 -6.83
CA PHE A 136 0.66 6.29 -5.47
C PHE A 136 -0.83 6.63 -5.46
N VAL A 137 -1.72 5.63 -5.50
CA VAL A 137 -3.09 5.74 -4.97
C VAL A 137 -3.44 4.44 -4.25
#